data_AF-A0A5K7ZWM7-F1
#
_entry.id   AF-A0A5K7ZWM7-F1
#
_cell.length_a   1.000
_cell.length_b   1.000
_cell.length_c   1.000
_cell.angle_alpha   90.00
_cell.angle_beta   90.00
_cell.angle_gamma   90.00
#
_symmetry.space_group_name_H-M   'P 1'
#
loop_
_entity.id
_entity.type
_entity.pdbx_description
1 polymer ?
#
loop_
_entity_poly.entity_id
_entity_poly.type
_entity_poly.pdbx_seq_one_letter_code
_entity_poly.pdbx_strand_id
1 'polypeptide(L)'
;MSPYELAKLIHMELSPIAPRLSAAINRALVDIGEGSVLVGLGPGTHENDHVSFQESETINADAGEASDVLARIHAMMWKLEEHSSWKVIIDKKPDRQGKPLELLYTLVRTKANL
;
A
#
# COMPACT_ATOMS: atom_id res chain seq x y z
N MET A 1 -1.33 -10.91 -13.49
CA MET A 1 -0.21 -10.89 -12.53
C MET A 1 -0.69 -11.54 -11.26
N SER A 2 0.08 -12.46 -10.68
CA SER A 2 -0.27 -13.07 -9.39
C SER A 2 -0.05 -12.07 -8.24
N PRO A 3 -0.71 -12.27 -7.08
CA PRO A 3 -0.50 -11.42 -5.90
C PRO A 3 0.98 -11.36 -5.46
N TYR A 4 1.71 -12.46 -5.59
CA TYR A 4 3.15 -12.52 -5.30
C TYR A 4 4.00 -11.72 -6.30
N GLU A 5 3.70 -11.80 -7.59
CA GLU A 5 4.39 -11.00 -8.62
C GLU A 5 4.13 -9.51 -8.41
N LEU A 6 2.90 -9.13 -8.05
CA LEU A 6 2.52 -7.77 -7.75
C LEU A 6 3.23 -7.25 -6.49
N ALA A 7 3.23 -8.04 -5.42
CA ALA A 7 3.95 -7.71 -4.18
C ALA A 7 5.45 -7.52 -4.43
N LYS A 8 6.06 -8.38 -5.25
CA LYS A 8 7.47 -8.27 -5.64
C LYS A 8 7.75 -6.99 -6.41
N LEU A 9 6.92 -6.65 -7.40
CA LEU A 9 7.06 -5.43 -8.19
C LEU A 9 6.97 -4.19 -7.31
N ILE A 10 5.94 -4.12 -6.45
CA ILE A 10 5.75 -2.99 -5.54
C ILE A 10 6.89 -2.89 -4.53
N HIS A 11 7.39 -4.04 -4.03
CA HIS A 11 8.53 -4.05 -3.12
C HIS A 11 9.81 -3.51 -3.76
N MET A 12 10.12 -3.92 -4.99
CA MET A 12 11.29 -3.40 -5.70
C MET A 12 11.24 -1.89 -5.90
N GLU A 13 10.06 -1.33 -6.17
CA GLU A 13 9.90 0.11 -6.41
C GLU A 13 9.82 0.93 -5.11
N LEU A 14 9.06 0.46 -4.11
CA LEU A 14 8.75 1.24 -2.91
C LEU A 14 9.68 0.98 -1.74
N SER A 15 10.31 -0.18 -1.60
CA SER A 15 11.17 -0.45 -0.44
C SER A 15 12.31 0.57 -0.23
N PRO A 16 12.91 1.19 -1.27
CA PRO A 16 13.95 2.19 -1.07
C PRO A 16 13.43 3.55 -0.58
N ILE A 17 12.14 3.85 -0.76
CA ILE A 17 11.57 5.19 -0.53
C ILE A 17 10.45 5.22 0.52
N ALA A 18 9.68 4.15 0.61
CA ALA A 18 8.52 3.98 1.49
C ALA A 18 8.45 2.52 1.99
N PRO A 19 9.46 2.05 2.76
CA PRO A 19 9.57 0.67 3.20
C PRO A 19 8.36 0.18 4.02
N ARG A 20 7.74 1.04 4.83
CA ARG A 20 6.54 0.66 5.60
C ARG A 20 5.33 0.47 4.70
N LEU A 21 5.13 1.32 3.68
CA LEU A 21 4.10 1.10 2.68
C LEU A 21 4.33 -0.20 1.91
N SER A 22 5.57 -0.48 1.51
CA SER A 22 5.94 -1.73 0.84
C SER A 22 5.58 -2.95 1.70
N ALA A 23 5.96 -2.94 2.98
CA ALA A 23 5.65 -4.03 3.91
C ALA A 23 4.13 -4.18 4.14
N ALA A 24 3.42 -3.07 4.28
CA ALA A 24 1.97 -3.06 4.45
C ALA A 24 1.25 -3.67 3.24
N ILE A 25 1.68 -3.35 2.01
CA ILE A 25 1.12 -3.93 0.79
C ILE A 25 1.47 -5.41 0.66
N ASN A 26 2.69 -5.81 1.00
CA ASN A 26 3.05 -7.22 1.01
C ASN A 26 2.14 -8.00 1.96
N ARG A 27 1.93 -7.50 3.17
CA ARG A 27 0.99 -8.08 4.14
C ARG A 27 -0.44 -8.12 3.58
N ALA A 28 -0.88 -7.04 2.95
CA ALA A 28 -2.20 -6.96 2.34
C ALA A 28 -2.40 -8.04 1.27
N LEU A 29 -1.43 -8.23 0.37
CA LEU A 29 -1.55 -9.17 -0.75
C LEU A 29 -1.28 -10.63 -0.36
N VAL A 30 -0.26 -10.87 0.47
CA VAL A 30 0.29 -12.20 0.70
C VAL A 30 -0.19 -12.83 2.00
N ASP A 31 -0.40 -12.03 3.06
CA ASP A 31 -0.75 -12.58 4.38
C ASP A 31 -2.27 -12.58 4.61
N ILE A 32 -2.96 -11.56 4.10
CA ILE A 32 -4.40 -11.32 4.34
C ILE A 32 -5.23 -11.46 3.05
N GLY A 33 -4.61 -11.12 1.92
CA GLY A 33 -5.26 -10.99 0.62
C GLY A 33 -5.12 -12.23 -0.25
N GLU A 34 -5.32 -12.01 -1.54
CA GLU A 34 -5.52 -13.01 -2.57
C GLU A 34 -4.35 -14.01 -2.72
N GLY A 35 -3.16 -13.68 -2.20
CA GLY A 35 -2.00 -14.57 -2.16
C GLY A 35 -1.91 -15.47 -0.92
N SER A 36 -2.74 -15.25 0.11
CA SER A 36 -2.65 -15.99 1.36
C SER A 36 -3.28 -17.38 1.26
N VAL A 37 -2.53 -18.40 1.71
CA VAL A 37 -3.04 -19.78 1.86
C VAL A 37 -4.13 -19.87 2.93
N LEU A 38 -4.29 -18.83 3.76
CA LEU A 38 -5.27 -18.76 4.83
C LEU A 38 -6.56 -18.07 4.40
N VAL A 39 -6.66 -17.61 3.14
CA VAL A 39 -7.89 -16.97 2.65
C VAL A 39 -9.06 -17.94 2.75
N GLY A 40 -10.08 -17.55 3.51
CA GLY A 40 -11.31 -18.33 3.72
C GLY A 40 -11.25 -19.38 4.84
N LEU A 41 -10.13 -19.49 5.57
CA LEU A 41 -9.96 -20.45 6.68
C LEU A 41 -10.28 -19.87 8.08
N GLY A 42 -10.53 -18.55 8.22
CA GLY A 42 -10.91 -17.92 9.48
C GLY A 42 -11.63 -16.59 9.31
N PRO A 43 -12.27 -16.05 10.37
CA PRO A 43 -12.94 -14.75 10.30
C PRO A 43 -11.95 -13.64 9.94
N GLY A 44 -12.27 -12.82 8.94
CA GLY A 44 -11.41 -11.73 8.48
C GLY A 44 -10.36 -12.16 7.44
N THR A 45 -10.24 -13.45 7.13
CA THR A 45 -9.30 -13.95 6.13
C THR A 45 -9.97 -14.27 4.80
N HIS A 46 -11.30 -14.37 4.72
CA HIS A 46 -11.97 -14.61 3.44
C HIS A 46 -11.71 -13.45 2.48
N GLU A 47 -11.58 -13.73 1.19
CA GLU A 47 -11.42 -12.71 0.13
C GLU A 47 -12.55 -11.66 0.14
N ASN A 48 -13.70 -12.02 0.72
CA ASN A 48 -14.89 -11.18 0.81
C ASN A 48 -14.97 -10.36 2.10
N ASP A 49 -14.04 -10.58 3.04
CA ASP A 49 -14.04 -9.86 4.29
C ASP A 49 -13.55 -8.43 4.08
N HIS A 50 -14.31 -7.49 4.64
CA HIS A 50 -13.89 -6.10 4.72
C HIS A 50 -12.74 -6.00 5.70
N VAL A 51 -11.55 -5.67 5.18
CA VAL A 51 -10.35 -5.51 5.99
C VAL A 51 -9.82 -4.10 5.76
N SER A 52 -9.55 -3.41 6.86
CA SER A 52 -8.88 -2.11 6.84
C SER A 52 -7.80 -2.07 7.91
N PHE A 53 -6.64 -1.51 7.58
CA PHE A 53 -5.61 -1.19 8.56
C PHE A 53 -4.81 0.03 8.13
N GLN A 54 -4.13 0.63 9.11
CA GLN A 54 -3.36 1.84 8.92
C GLN A 54 -1.88 1.59 9.13
N GLU A 55 -1.06 2.32 8.39
CA GLU A 55 0.38 2.39 8.56
C GLU A 55 0.84 3.83 8.40
N SER A 56 1.88 4.24 9.11
CA SER A 56 2.40 5.60 9.04
C SER A 56 3.90 5.59 8.79
N GLU A 57 4.36 6.56 8.02
CA GLU A 57 5.76 6.65 7.64
C GLU A 57 6.21 8.10 7.53
N THR A 58 7.48 8.30 7.87
CA THR A 58 8.17 9.58 7.71
C THR A 58 9.28 9.38 6.70
N ILE A 59 9.21 10.10 5.58
CA ILE A 59 10.17 10.03 4.49
C ILE A 59 11.01 11.31 4.52
N ASN A 60 12.32 11.15 4.70
CA ASN A 60 13.26 12.26 4.59
C ASN A 60 13.52 12.48 3.10
N ALA A 61 12.88 13.48 2.52
CA ALA A 61 13.05 13.86 1.12
C ALA A 61 13.15 15.39 1.04
N ASP A 62 14.07 15.90 0.23
CA ASP A 62 14.13 17.33 -0.08
C ASP A 62 12.91 17.76 -0.91
N ALA A 63 12.63 19.06 -1.00
CA ALA A 63 11.40 19.55 -1.63
C ALA A 63 11.19 19.08 -3.09
N GLY A 64 12.28 18.89 -3.85
CA GLY A 64 12.22 18.30 -5.19
C GLY A 64 11.97 16.79 -5.17
N GLU A 65 12.64 16.07 -4.26
CA GLU A 65 12.53 14.62 -4.11
C GLU A 65 11.16 14.19 -3.58
N ALA A 66 10.52 15.01 -2.75
CA ALA A 66 9.20 14.75 -2.18
C ALA A 66 8.13 14.57 -3.27
N SER A 67 8.20 15.35 -4.35
CA SER A 67 7.28 15.22 -5.48
C SER A 67 7.50 13.90 -6.23
N ASP A 68 8.77 13.54 -6.47
CA ASP A 68 9.12 12.32 -7.18
C ASP A 68 8.76 11.06 -6.37
N VAL A 69 8.96 11.09 -5.05
CA VAL A 69 8.53 10.04 -4.12
C VAL A 69 7.02 9.83 -4.19
N LEU A 70 6.24 10.92 -4.09
CA LEU A 70 4.77 10.83 -4.17
C LEU A 70 4.32 10.29 -5.54
N ALA A 71 4.94 10.72 -6.64
CA ALA A 71 4.63 10.22 -7.98
C ALA A 71 4.89 8.70 -8.10
N ARG A 72 6.02 8.20 -7.57
CA ARG A 72 6.34 6.76 -7.56
C ARG A 72 5.35 5.97 -6.69
N ILE A 73 4.98 6.50 -5.52
CA ILE A 73 3.96 5.89 -4.68
C ILE A 73 2.63 5.79 -5.44
N HIS A 74 2.15 6.89 -6.02
CA HIS A 74 0.89 6.90 -6.78
C HIS A 74 0.90 5.93 -7.96
N ALA A 75 2.00 5.84 -8.71
CA ALA A 75 2.13 4.90 -9.82
C ALA A 75 2.00 3.43 -9.35
N MET A 76 2.56 3.10 -8.18
CA MET A 76 2.42 1.76 -7.59
C MET A 76 1.04 1.51 -7.01
N MET A 77 0.36 2.53 -6.48
CA MET A 77 -1.03 2.37 -6.02
C MET A 77 -1.97 2.10 -7.20
N TRP A 78 -1.75 2.77 -8.33
CA TRP A 78 -2.48 2.46 -9.57
C TRP A 78 -2.30 1.00 -9.98
N LYS A 79 -1.06 0.49 -9.95
CA LYS A 79 -0.76 -0.91 -10.25
C LYS A 79 -1.40 -1.89 -9.26
N LEU A 80 -1.46 -1.52 -7.98
CA LEU A 80 -2.14 -2.31 -6.97
C LEU A 80 -3.63 -2.43 -7.26
N GLU A 81 -4.31 -1.31 -7.56
CA GLU A 81 -5.75 -1.28 -7.84
C GLU A 81 -6.12 -1.96 -9.18
N GLU A 82 -5.22 -1.94 -10.16
CA GLU A 82 -5.41 -2.64 -11.45
C GLU A 82 -5.40 -4.17 -11.30
N HIS A 83 -4.74 -4.69 -10.26
CA HIS A 83 -4.44 -6.12 -10.12
C HIS A 83 -4.89 -6.73 -8.79
N SER A 84 -5.56 -5.98 -7.91
CA SER A 84 -6.05 -6.48 -6.62
C SER A 84 -7.31 -5.74 -6.17
N SER A 85 -7.96 -6.27 -5.14
CA SER A 85 -9.12 -5.61 -4.50
C SER A 85 -8.73 -4.58 -3.44
N TRP A 86 -7.43 -4.34 -3.27
CA TRP A 86 -6.89 -3.41 -2.28
C TRP A 86 -6.81 -2.00 -2.83
N LYS A 87 -7.22 -1.06 -2.00
CA LYS A 87 -7.06 0.38 -2.21
C LYS A 87 -6.20 0.95 -1.11
N VAL A 88 -5.45 2.01 -1.42
CA VAL A 88 -4.63 2.73 -0.44
C VAL A 88 -5.02 4.20 -0.46
N ILE A 89 -5.54 4.68 0.67
CA ILE A 89 -5.76 6.10 0.91
C ILE A 89 -4.48 6.66 1.51
N ILE A 90 -3.97 7.75 0.95
CA ILE A 90 -2.73 8.41 1.39
C ILE A 90 -3.08 9.79 1.92
N ASP A 91 -2.97 9.94 3.23
CA ASP A 91 -3.10 11.23 3.91
C ASP A 91 -1.72 11.83 4.12
N LYS A 92 -1.46 12.97 3.47
CA LYS A 92 -0.25 13.76 3.67
C LYS A 92 -0.51 14.83 4.72
N LYS A 93 0.29 14.88 5.78
CA LYS A 93 0.23 16.00 6.73
C LYS A 93 0.70 17.31 6.10
N PRO A 94 0.23 18.48 6.61
CA PRO A 94 0.56 19.78 6.04
C PRO A 94 2.06 19.97 5.86
N ASP A 95 2.45 20.32 4.64
CA ASP A 95 3.84 20.48 4.27
C ASP A 95 4.47 21.63 5.05
N ARG A 96 5.63 21.39 5.64
CA ARG A 96 6.44 22.42 6.29
C ARG A 96 7.77 22.40 5.58
N GLN A 97 8.13 23.50 4.90
CA GLN A 97 9.38 23.61 4.17
C GLN A 97 10.56 23.08 5.00
N GLY A 98 11.34 22.18 4.40
CA GLY A 98 12.51 21.56 5.03
C GLY A 98 12.19 20.52 6.11
N LYS A 99 10.94 20.05 6.21
CA LYS A 99 10.58 18.94 7.10
C LYS A 99 10.35 17.64 6.31
N PRO A 100 10.59 16.48 6.95
CA PRO A 100 10.25 15.19 6.39
C PRO A 100 8.77 15.08 6.02
N LEU A 101 8.49 14.30 4.98
CA LEU A 101 7.15 14.00 4.51
C LEU A 101 6.50 12.99 5.46
N GLU A 102 5.47 13.41 6.18
CA GLU A 102 4.70 12.53 7.07
C GLU A 102 3.45 12.02 6.33
N LEU A 103 3.42 10.71 6.08
CA LEU A 103 2.34 10.02 5.39
C LEU A 103 1.62 9.05 6.32
N LEU A 104 0.30 9.02 6.20
CA LEU A 104 -0.57 7.99 6.77
C LEU A 104 -1.22 7.23 5.61
N TYR A 105 -1.05 5.92 5.61
CA TYR A 105 -1.62 5.01 4.64
C TYR A 105 -2.77 4.27 5.30
N THR A 106 -3.94 4.29 4.67
CA THR A 106 -5.06 3.42 5.05
C THR A 106 -5.28 2.41 3.93
N LEU A 107 -4.92 1.15 4.18
CA LEU A 107 -5.14 0.04 3.26
C LEU A 107 -6.54 -0.52 3.52
N VAL A 108 -7.34 -0.61 2.47
CA VAL A 108 -8.71 -1.10 2.55
C VAL A 108 -8.95 -2.11 1.44
N ARG A 109 -9.46 -3.27 1.81
CA ARG A 109 -10.06 -4.21 0.87
C ARG A 109 -11.56 -3.98 0.87
N THR A 110 -12.07 -3.44 -0.23
CA THR A 110 -13.51 -3.24 -0.44
C THR A 110 -13.99 -4.22 -1.50
N LYS A 111 -15.14 -4.86 -1.26
CA LYS A 111 -15.86 -5.53 -2.32
C LYS A 111 -16.22 -4.52 -3.40
N ALA A 112 -15.88 -4.81 -4.66
CA ALA A 112 -16.59 -4.23 -5.79
C ALA A 112 -18.00 -4.83 -5.79
N ASN A 113 -18.96 -4.15 -5.15
CA ASN A 113 -20.35 -4.32 -5.55
C ASN A 113 -20.49 -3.58 -6.88
N LEU A 114 -20.34 -4.33 -7.98
CA LEU A 114 -21.08 -4.06 -9.21
C LEU A 114 -22.26 -5.03 -9.22
#